data_AF-A0A0H4C3G8-F1
#
_entry.id   AF-A0A0H4C3G8-F1
#
_cell.length_a   1.000
_cell.length_b   1.000
_cell.length_c   1.000
_cell.angle_alpha   90.00
_cell.angle_beta   90.00
_cell.angle_gamma   90.00
#
_symmetry.space_group_name_H-M   'P 1'
#
loop_
_entity.id
_entity.type
_entity.pdbx_description
1 polymer ?
#
loop_
_entity_poly.entity_id
_entity_poly.type
_entity_poly.pdbx_seq_one_letter_code
_entity_poly.pdbx_strand_id
1 'polypeptide(L)' 'MRPARWELLDALFSKRASLEDPLEKHMCPPLPQVGSGEPVGDLMQVLGSADAAIVLVEGKPTGVVSRQDLLAFLAKGGNK' A
#
# COMPACT_ATOMS: atom_id res chain seq x y z
N MET A 1 -3.68 -0.48 -10.62
CA MET A 1 -3.11 -1.77 -10.17
C MET A 1 -4.22 -2.54 -9.46
N ARG A 2 -4.22 -3.88 -9.46
CA ARG A 2 -5.11 -4.64 -8.55
C ARG A 2 -4.36 -4.87 -7.22
N PRO A 3 -5.04 -4.87 -6.07
CA PRO A 3 -4.37 -5.00 -4.78
C PRO A 3 -3.69 -6.36 -4.65
N ALA A 4 -2.49 -6.36 -4.05
CA ALA A 4 -1.62 -7.53 -3.87
C ALA A 4 -2.35 -8.80 -3.39
N ARG A 5 -3.25 -8.64 -2.42
CA ARG A 5 -4.03 -9.75 -1.85
C ARG A 5 -4.86 -10.48 -2.92
N TRP A 6 -5.47 -9.74 -3.84
CA TRP A 6 -6.33 -10.34 -4.86
C TRP A 6 -5.54 -11.18 -5.86
N GLU A 7 -4.28 -10.85 -6.11
CA GLU A 7 -3.44 -11.62 -7.02
C GLU A 7 -3.13 -13.02 -6.47
N LEU A 8 -2.85 -13.13 -5.16
CA LEU A 8 -2.66 -14.43 -4.52
C LEU A 8 -3.95 -15.27 -4.54
N LEU A 9 -5.09 -14.66 -4.21
CA LEU A 9 -6.37 -15.37 -4.25
C LEU A 9 -6.71 -15.82 -5.67
N ASP A 10 -6.55 -14.95 -6.66
CA ASP A 10 -6.75 -15.28 -8.08
C ASP A 10 -5.84 -16.43 -8.54
N ALA A 11 -4.56 -16.41 -8.12
CA ALA A 11 -3.62 -17.48 -8.42
C ALA A 11 -4.03 -18.82 -7.79
N LEU A 12 -4.49 -18.84 -6.54
CA LEU A 12 -4.99 -20.04 -5.87
C LEU A 12 -6.24 -20.60 -6.55
N PHE A 13 -7.24 -19.75 -6.81
CA PHE A 13 -8.50 -20.19 -7.43
C PHE A 13 -8.32 -20.62 -8.89
N SER A 14 -7.36 -20.04 -9.59
CA SER A 14 -7.05 -20.41 -10.97
C SER A 14 -6.00 -21.52 -11.09
N LYS A 15 -5.61 -22.17 -9.99
CA LYS A 15 -4.59 -23.23 -9.94
C LYS A 15 -3.21 -22.84 -10.49
N ARG A 16 -2.86 -21.55 -10.39
CA ARG A 16 -1.51 -21.01 -10.69
C ARG A 16 -0.61 -20.95 -9.44
N ALA A 17 -1.18 -21.16 -8.26
CA ALA A 17 -0.47 -21.25 -6.99
C ALA A 17 -1.04 -22.41 -6.16
N SER A 18 -0.22 -23.03 -5.32
CA SER A 18 -0.65 -23.98 -4.29
C SER A 18 -0.59 -23.35 -2.90
N LEU A 19 -1.34 -23.90 -1.95
CA LEU A 19 -1.21 -23.55 -0.53
C LEU A 19 0.12 -24.03 0.08
N GLU A 20 0.77 -25.03 -0.54
CA GLU A 20 2.09 -25.49 -0.11
C GLU A 20 3.24 -24.66 -0.68
N ASP A 21 2.97 -23.74 -1.61
CA ASP A 21 4.01 -22.92 -2.20
C ASP A 21 4.58 -21.91 -1.20
N PRO A 22 5.91 -21.67 -1.20
CA PRO A 22 6.51 -20.59 -0.43
C PRO A 22 5.89 -19.23 -0.78
N LEU A 23 5.50 -18.46 0.24
CA LEU A 23 4.87 -17.15 0.09
C LEU A 23 5.70 -16.19 -0.79
N GLU A 24 7.02 -16.26 -0.68
CA GLU A 24 7.98 -15.45 -1.44
C GLU A 24 7.76 -15.53 -2.96
N LYS A 25 7.27 -16.66 -3.48
CA LYS A 25 6.94 -16.83 -4.90
C LYS A 25 5.74 -16.02 -5.36
N HIS A 26 4.92 -15.57 -4.42
CA HIS A 26 3.65 -14.87 -4.67
C HIS A 26 3.62 -13.48 -4.06
N MET A 27 4.74 -13.00 -3.52
CA MET A 27 4.85 -11.64 -3.03
C MET A 27 4.80 -10.66 -4.20
N CYS A 28 3.95 -9.65 -4.05
CA CYS A 28 3.92 -8.53 -4.97
C CYS A 28 5.18 -7.65 -4.78
N PRO A 29 5.48 -6.77 -5.74
CA PRO A 29 6.52 -5.76 -5.55
C PRO A 29 6.31 -4.99 -4.25
N PRO A 30 7.40 -4.55 -3.59
CA PRO A 30 7.30 -3.81 -2.35
C PRO A 30 6.47 -2.55 -2.53
N LEU A 31 5.70 -2.20 -1.49
CA LEU A 31 4.97 -0.95 -1.48
C LEU A 31 5.95 0.23 -1.54
N PRO A 32 5.58 1.33 -2.22
CA PRO A 32 6.38 2.55 -2.19
C PRO A 32 6.51 3.08 -0.77
N GLN A 33 7.62 3.76 -0.50
CA GLN A 33 7.97 4.29 0.82
C GLN A 33 7.87 5.82 0.80
N VAL A 34 7.38 6.39 1.90
CA VAL A 34 7.22 7.84 2.10
C VAL A 34 7.75 8.20 3.48
N GLY A 35 8.57 9.25 3.58
CA GLY A 35 9.06 9.76 4.85
C GLY A 35 7.98 10.49 5.65
N SER A 36 7.98 10.33 6.97
CA SER A 36 7.00 10.99 7.86
C SER A 36 7.09 12.52 7.88
N GLY A 37 8.21 13.08 7.43
CA GLY A 37 8.44 14.52 7.30
C GLY A 37 8.11 15.09 5.92
N GLU A 38 7.72 14.25 4.96
CA GLU A 38 7.40 14.68 3.60
C GLU A 38 6.03 15.37 3.56
N PRO A 39 5.84 16.37 2.68
CA PRO A 39 4.55 17.00 2.46
C PRO A 39 3.46 15.98 2.08
N VAL A 40 2.21 16.26 2.48
CA VAL A 40 1.04 15.45 2.08
C VAL A 40 0.89 15.37 0.56
N GLY A 41 1.37 16.37 -0.19
CA GLY A 41 1.38 16.36 -1.65
C GLY A 41 2.22 15.21 -2.25
N ASP A 42 3.33 14.85 -1.61
CA ASP A 42 4.19 13.75 -2.06
C ASP A 42 3.46 12.42 -1.85
N LEU A 43 2.78 12.27 -0.70
CA LEU A 43 1.92 11.14 -0.43
C LEU A 43 0.76 11.04 -1.45
N MET A 44 0.16 12.18 -1.84
CA MET A 44 -0.87 12.21 -2.89
C MET A 44 -0.35 11.69 -4.23
N GLN A 45 0.85 12.11 -4.63
CA GLN A 45 1.46 11.68 -5.89
C GLN A 45 1.75 10.17 -5.88
N VAL A 46 2.32 9.65 -4.80
CA VAL A 46 2.60 8.21 -4.63
C VAL A 46 1.30 7.41 -4.69
N LEU A 47 0.32 7.80 -3.89
CA LEU A 47 -0.98 7.12 -3.84
C LEU A 47 -1.78 7.31 -5.13
N GLY A 48 -1.47 8.28 -5.99
CA GLY A 48 -2.07 8.39 -7.32
C GLY A 48 -1.80 7.16 -8.20
N SER A 49 -0.67 6.48 -7.99
CA SER A 49 -0.25 5.31 -8.77
C SER A 49 -0.27 3.98 -7.99
N ALA A 50 -0.16 4.04 -6.66
CA ALA A 50 -0.12 2.89 -5.77
C ALA A 50 -1.29 2.87 -4.78
N ASP A 51 -1.75 1.67 -4.39
CA ASP A 51 -2.92 1.53 -3.51
C ASP A 51 -2.63 1.84 -2.04
N ALA A 52 -1.36 1.74 -1.65
CA ALA A 52 -0.86 2.06 -0.31
C ALA A 52 0.63 2.44 -0.36
N ALA A 53 1.11 3.05 0.71
CA ALA A 53 2.52 3.37 0.93
C ALA A 53 2.95 3.02 2.36
N ILE A 54 4.23 2.66 2.53
CA ILE A 54 4.85 2.48 3.85
C ILE A 54 5.37 3.83 4.35
N VAL A 55 5.02 4.18 5.58
CA VAL A 55 5.54 5.39 6.23
C VAL A 55 6.82 5.05 6.99
N LEU A 56 7.88 5.81 6.71
CA LEU A 56 9.16 5.73 7.40
C LEU A 56 9.30 6.85 8.43
N VAL A 57 9.72 6.52 9.64
CA VAL A 57 10.17 7.48 10.65
C VAL A 57 11.64 7.18 10.93
N GLU A 58 12.52 8.15 10.73
CA GLU A 58 13.98 7.95 10.86
C GLU A 58 14.50 6.75 10.02
N GLY A 59 13.93 6.55 8.82
CA GLY A 59 14.27 5.45 7.93
C GLY A 59 13.69 4.08 8.32
N LYS A 60 12.92 3.99 9.42
CA LYS A 60 12.31 2.74 9.87
C LYS A 60 10.82 2.68 9.51
N PRO A 61 10.33 1.56 8.97
CA PRO A 61 8.92 1.39 8.65
C PRO A 61 8.09 1.41 9.94
N THR A 62 7.18 2.37 10.03
CA THR A 62 6.37 2.60 11.23
C THR A 62 4.89 2.31 10.98
N GLY A 63 4.42 2.40 9.73
CA GLY A 63 3.03 2.13 9.39
C GLY A 63 2.77 2.05 7.90
N VAL A 64 1.50 1.81 7.56
CA VAL A 64 1.00 1.78 6.18
C VAL A 64 -0.13 2.80 6.07
N VAL A 65 -0.14 3.56 4.98
CA VAL A 65 -1.21 4.52 4.67
C VAL A 65 -1.81 4.22 3.31
N SER A 66 -3.12 4.33 3.22
CA SER A 66 -3.90 4.11 2.00
C SER A 66 -4.53 5.40 1.50
N ARG A 67 -5.12 5.34 0.29
CA ARG A 67 -5.97 6.44 -0.22
C ARG A 67 -7.14 6.75 0.70
N GLN A 68 -7.73 5.73 1.32
CA GLN A 68 -8.87 5.95 2.22
C GLN A 68 -8.44 6.74 3.46
N ASP A 69 -7.26 6.47 4.01
CA ASP A 69 -6.73 7.19 5.17
C ASP A 69 -6.47 8.67 4.83
N LEU A 70 -5.86 8.92 3.67
CA LEU A 70 -5.64 10.28 3.16
C LEU A 70 -6.95 11.03 2.93
N LEU A 71 -7.94 10.41 2.29
CA LEU A 71 -9.24 11.02 2.06
C LEU A 71 -9.97 11.30 3.38
N ALA A 72 -9.92 10.38 4.35
CA ALA A 72 -10.48 10.58 5.67
C ALA A 72 -9.81 11.74 6.42
N PHE A 73 -8.48 11.90 6.27
CA PHE A 73 -7.74 13.02 6.81
C PHE A 73 -8.18 14.36 6.20
N LEU A 74 -8.27 14.43 4.86
CA LEU A 74 -8.73 15.65 4.16
C LEU A 74 -10.19 15.99 4.49
N ALA A 75 -11.06 15.00 4.60
CA ALA A 75 -12.46 15.19 4.98
C ALA A 75 -12.61 15.76 6.41
N LYS A 76 -11.72 15.39 7.35
CA LYS A 76 -11.67 15.99 8.69
C LYS A 76 -11.11 17.42 8.67
N GLY A 77 -10.14 17.69 7.80
CA GLY A 77 -9.49 19.00 7.67
C GLY A 77 -10.31 20.05 6.91
N GLY A 78 -11.16 19.62 5.97
CA GLY A 78 -12.01 20.49 5.15
C GLY A 78 -13.31 20.95 5.83
N ASN A 79 -13.55 20.54 7.07
CA ASN A 79 -14.70 21.00 7.88
C ASN A 79 -14.31 22.13 8.85
N LYS A 80 -13.38 22.99 8.43
CA LYS A 80 -13.03 24.25 9.10
C LYS A 80 -13.37 25.42 8.19
#